data_AF-A0A963J172-F1
#
_entry.id   AF-A0A963J172-F1
#
_cell.length_a   1.000
_cell.length_b   1.000
_cell.length_c   1.000
_cell.angle_alpha   90.00
_cell.angle_beta   90.00
_cell.angle_gamma   90.00
#
_symmetry.space_group_name_H-M   'P 1'
#
loop_
_entity.id
_entity.type
_entity.pdbx_description
1 polymer ?
#
loop_
_entity_poly.entity_id
_entity_poly.type
_entity_poly.pdbx_seq_one_letter_code
_entity_poly.pdbx_strand_id
1 'polypeptide(L)'
;VVERTVAKKGTAQLAKAYLDYLYSEEAQEIAAKHAIRPRSEAVLKKYASTFKPLQQFTVAKYFGSLTEAQKVHFNDGGQFDKLYTPGAR
;
A
#
# COMPACT_ATOMS: atom_id res chain seq x y z
N VAL A 1 0.31 -6.81 11.86
CA VAL A 1 1.41 -7.30 12.74
C VAL A 1 1.51 -8.80 12.56
N VAL A 2 2.70 -9.38 12.44
CA VAL A 2 2.83 -10.85 12.35
C VAL A 2 2.78 -11.44 13.77
N GLU A 3 1.58 -11.81 14.19
CA GLU A 3 1.24 -12.18 15.58
C GLU A 3 2.16 -13.27 16.15
N ARG A 4 2.35 -14.37 15.41
CA ARG A 4 3.23 -15.48 15.84
C ARG A 4 4.65 -15.02 16.18
N THR A 5 5.22 -14.12 15.37
CA THR A 5 6.59 -13.66 15.55
C THR A 5 6.71 -12.73 16.75
N VAL A 6 5.79 -11.78 16.89
CA VAL A 6 5.82 -10.83 18.01
C VAL A 6 5.50 -11.49 19.34
N ALA A 7 4.66 -12.54 19.34
CA ALA A 7 4.41 -13.38 20.51
C ALA A 7 5.70 -14.12 20.93
N LYS A 8 6.40 -14.76 19.98
CA LYS A 8 7.67 -15.44 20.25
C LYS A 8 8.76 -14.50 20.78
N LYS A 9 8.79 -13.25 20.30
CA LYS A 9 9.82 -12.26 20.63
C LYS A 9 9.44 -11.31 21.78
N GLY A 10 8.20 -11.32 22.26
CA GLY A 10 7.72 -10.37 23.25
C GLY A 10 7.64 -8.91 22.76
N THR A 11 7.59 -8.68 21.44
CA THR A 11 7.70 -7.34 20.83
C THR A 11 6.36 -6.78 20.33
N ALA A 12 5.23 -7.36 20.75
CA ALA A 12 3.91 -7.03 20.20
C ALA A 12 3.54 -5.55 20.41
N GLN A 13 3.72 -5.04 21.62
CA GLN A 13 3.42 -3.65 21.94
C GLN A 13 4.28 -2.68 21.13
N LEU A 14 5.60 -2.92 21.06
CA LEU A 14 6.51 -2.08 20.28
C LEU A 14 6.18 -2.09 18.78
N ALA A 15 5.91 -3.27 18.22
CA ALA A 15 5.55 -3.40 16.82
C ALA A 15 4.22 -2.70 16.50
N LYS A 16 3.23 -2.80 17.40
CA LYS A 16 1.97 -2.09 17.26
C LYS A 16 2.18 -0.58 17.33
N ALA A 17 2.90 -0.10 18.34
CA ALA A 17 3.18 1.33 18.52
C ALA A 17 3.89 1.92 17.31
N TYR A 18 4.86 1.21 16.72
CA TYR A 18 5.52 1.63 15.49
C TYR A 18 4.55 1.78 14.33
N LEU A 19 3.67 0.80 14.10
CA LEU A 19 2.68 0.86 13.02
C LEU A 19 1.61 1.94 13.26
N ASP A 20 1.16 2.11 14.51
CA ASP A 20 0.23 3.17 14.88
C ASP A 20 0.85 4.55 14.64
N TYR A 21 2.14 4.71 14.99
CA TYR A 21 2.88 5.96 14.78
C TYR A 21 2.94 6.35 13.31
N LEU A 22 2.95 5.41 12.36
CA LEU A 22 2.89 5.72 10.93
C LEU A 22 1.66 6.55 10.55
N TYR A 23 0.59 6.54 11.35
CA TYR A 23 -0.63 7.33 11.14
C TYR A 23 -0.65 8.65 11.90
N SER A 24 0.37 8.95 12.73
CA SER A 24 0.52 10.26 13.35
C SER A 24 0.76 11.35 12.30
N GLU A 25 0.40 12.60 12.61
CA GLU A 25 0.66 13.71 11.69
C GLU A 25 2.15 13.86 11.37
N GLU A 26 3.03 13.62 12.34
CA GLU A 26 4.48 13.68 12.15
C GLU A 26 4.97 12.65 11.14
N ALA A 27 4.56 11.38 11.28
CA ALA A 27 4.94 10.35 10.32
C ALA A 27 4.33 10.59 8.94
N GLN A 28 3.10 11.13 8.87
CA GLN A 28 2.46 11.51 7.61
C GLN A 28 3.18 12.67 6.92
N GLU A 29 3.70 13.63 7.68
CA GLU A 29 4.55 14.71 7.17
C GLU A 29 5.87 14.16 6.61
N ILE A 30 6.51 13.20 7.29
CA ILE A 30 7.70 12.51 6.78
C ILE A 30 7.38 11.76 5.48
N ALA A 31 6.27 11.01 5.44
CA ALA A 31 5.82 10.32 4.23
C ALA A 31 5.66 11.28 3.04
N ALA A 32 5.03 12.44 3.27
CA ALA A 32 4.84 13.47 2.24
C ALA A 32 6.18 14.04 1.73
N LYS A 33 7.16 14.29 2.60
CA LYS A 33 8.52 14.71 2.21
C LYS A 33 9.23 13.70 1.31
N HIS A 34 8.93 12.41 1.49
CA HIS A 34 9.43 11.32 0.66
C HIS A 34 8.48 10.95 -0.50
N ALA A 35 7.60 11.87 -0.90
CA ALA A 35 6.67 11.71 -2.03
C ALA A 35 5.67 10.55 -1.90
N ILE A 36 5.45 10.02 -0.69
CA ILE A 36 4.38 9.07 -0.40
C ILE A 36 3.12 9.86 -0.09
N ARG A 37 2.03 9.61 -0.84
CA ARG A 37 0.76 10.32 -0.65
C ARG A 37 0.18 10.04 0.75
N PRO A 38 0.09 11.05 1.64
CA PRO A 38 -0.39 10.85 3.00
C PRO A 38 -1.90 10.61 3.05
N ARG A 39 -2.34 9.97 4.14
CA ARG A 39 -3.76 9.79 4.51
C ARG A 39 -4.30 10.94 5.35
N SER A 40 -3.45 11.63 6.11
CA SER A 40 -3.88 12.83 6.83
C SER A 40 -4.30 13.91 5.84
N GLU A 41 -5.54 14.38 5.93
CA GLU A 41 -6.09 15.42 5.06
C GLU A 41 -5.36 16.76 5.26
N ALA A 42 -4.99 17.08 6.50
CA ALA A 42 -4.26 18.29 6.84
C ALA A 42 -2.87 18.32 6.16
N VAL A 43 -2.13 17.20 6.26
CA VAL A 43 -0.82 17.05 5.59
C VAL A 43 -1.01 17.04 4.07
N LEU A 44 -1.99 16.30 3.54
CA LEU A 44 -2.23 16.24 2.10
C LEU A 44 -2.50 17.63 1.51
N LYS A 45 -3.30 18.47 2.19
CA LYS A 45 -3.60 19.85 1.77
C LYS A 45 -2.35 20.72 1.74
N LYS A 46 -1.45 20.58 2.71
CA LYS A 46 -0.17 21.31 2.77
C LYS A 46 0.74 20.98 1.57
N TYR A 47 0.66 19.75 1.05
CA TYR A 47 1.47 19.28 -0.08
C TYR A 47 0.69 19.24 -1.41
N ALA A 48 -0.35 20.06 -1.57
CA ALA A 48 -1.20 20.08 -2.76
C ALA A 48 -0.44 20.40 -4.07
N SER A 49 0.70 21.11 -3.99
CA SER A 49 1.58 21.37 -5.13
C SER A 49 2.29 20.10 -5.62
N THR A 50 2.62 19.19 -4.71
CA THR A 50 3.27 17.90 -5.00
C THR A 50 2.24 16.86 -5.41
N PHE A 51 1.15 16.75 -4.66
CA PHE A 51 0.09 15.77 -4.88
C PHE A 51 -1.10 16.38 -5.59
N LYS A 52 -0.97 16.56 -6.90
CA LYS A 52 -2.09 17.02 -7.74
C LYS A 52 -3.30 16.09 -7.60
N PRO A 53 -4.52 16.63 -7.68
CA PRO A 53 -5.73 15.83 -7.67
C PRO A 53 -5.73 14.88 -8.86
N LEU A 54 -6.04 13.60 -8.59
CA LEU A 54 -6.12 12.55 -9.60
C LEU A 54 -7.38 11.75 -9.34
N GLN A 55 -8.09 11.41 -10.42
CA GLN A 55 -9.16 10.44 -10.37
C GLN A 55 -8.54 9.07 -10.08
N GLN A 56 -8.97 8.47 -8.97
CA GLN A 56 -8.49 7.18 -8.50
C GLN A 56 -9.63 6.17 -8.51
N PHE A 57 -9.27 4.90 -8.58
CA PHE A 57 -10.18 3.80 -8.31
C PHE A 57 -9.53 2.84 -7.31
N THR A 58 -10.37 2.09 -6.60
CA THR A 58 -9.90 1.04 -5.70
C THR A 58 -9.88 -0.29 -6.43
N VAL A 59 -9.02 -1.21 -5.99
CA VAL A 59 -9.00 -2.59 -6.51
C VAL A 59 -10.36 -3.25 -6.35
N ALA A 60 -11.03 -3.03 -5.22
CA ALA A 60 -12.35 -3.60 -4.94
C ALA A 60 -13.41 -3.21 -5.98
N LYS A 61 -13.34 -2.00 -6.55
CA LYS A 61 -14.31 -1.51 -7.55
C LYS A 61 -14.34 -2.35 -8.82
N TYR A 62 -13.19 -2.85 -9.28
CA TYR A 62 -13.09 -3.55 -10.57
C TYR A 62 -12.76 -5.03 -10.44
N PHE A 63 -12.11 -5.43 -9.34
CA PHE A 63 -11.54 -6.76 -9.17
C PHE A 63 -12.04 -7.49 -7.92
N GLY A 64 -12.96 -6.88 -7.16
CA GLY A 64 -13.53 -7.43 -5.92
C GLY A 64 -12.57 -7.39 -4.73
N SER A 65 -11.42 -8.05 -4.81
CA SER A 65 -10.39 -8.03 -3.77
C SER A 65 -8.97 -8.12 -4.36
N LEU A 66 -7.96 -7.78 -3.57
CA LEU A 66 -6.56 -8.01 -3.97
C LEU A 66 -6.27 -9.49 -4.20
N THR A 67 -6.88 -10.39 -3.41
CA THR A 67 -6.71 -11.84 -3.56
C THR A 67 -7.26 -12.33 -4.90
N GLU A 68 -8.46 -11.88 -5.29
CA GLU A 68 -9.05 -12.25 -6.58
C GLU A 68 -8.28 -11.62 -7.74
N ALA A 69 -7.89 -10.35 -7.61
CA ALA A 69 -7.04 -9.69 -8.61
C ALA A 69 -5.73 -10.47 -8.83
N GLN A 70 -5.06 -10.88 -7.74
CA GLN A 70 -3.84 -11.67 -7.78
C GLN A 70 -4.07 -13.02 -8.48
N LYS A 71 -5.11 -13.75 -8.08
CA LYS A 71 -5.44 -15.06 -8.64
C LYS A 71 -5.75 -15.01 -10.13
N VAL A 72 -6.56 -14.05 -10.57
CA VAL A 72 -6.99 -13.94 -11.97
C VAL A 72 -5.85 -13.43 -12.85
N HIS A 73 -5.10 -12.44 -12.39
CA HIS A 73 -4.15 -11.74 -13.25
C HIS A 73 -2.70 -12.20 -13.13
N PHE A 74 -2.24 -12.61 -11.95
CA PHE A 74 -0.80 -12.67 -11.64
C PHE A 74 -0.29 -14.01 -11.10
N ASN A 75 -1.16 -14.93 -10.68
CA ASN A 75 -0.74 -16.31 -10.40
C ASN A 75 -0.34 -17.03 -11.70
N ASP A 76 0.46 -18.08 -11.59
CA ASP A 76 0.85 -18.94 -12.72
C ASP A 76 -0.38 -19.37 -13.56
N GLY A 77 -0.31 -19.13 -14.87
CA GLY A 77 -1.41 -19.36 -15.82
C GLY A 77 -2.47 -18.24 -15.85
N GLY A 78 -2.24 -17.16 -15.10
CA GLY A 78 -3.08 -15.97 -15.04
C GLY A 78 -3.08 -15.14 -16.32
N GLN A 79 -3.81 -14.02 -16.31
CA GLN A 79 -3.90 -13.16 -17.50
C GLN A 79 -2.55 -12.58 -17.93
N PHE A 80 -1.67 -12.26 -16.98
CA PHE A 80 -0.34 -11.73 -17.31
C PHE A 80 0.45 -12.73 -18.16
N ASP A 81 0.53 -14.01 -17.78
CA ASP A 81 1.29 -15.03 -18.52
C ASP A 81 0.78 -15.25 -19.95
N LYS A 82 -0.51 -15.06 -20.19
CA LYS A 82 -1.10 -15.17 -21.53
C LYS A 82 -0.72 -14.01 -22.45
N LEU A 83 -0.45 -12.85 -21.86
CA LEU A 83 -0.09 -11.62 -22.57
C LEU A 83 1.43 -11.45 -22.65
N TYR A 84 2.15 -11.97 -21.67
CA TYR A 84 3.58 -11.82 -21.53
C TYR A 84 4.31 -12.89 -22.35
N THR A 85 5.00 -12.47 -23.40
CA THR A 85 5.92 -13.33 -24.15
C THR A 85 7.36 -12.98 -23.78
N PRO A 86 8.07 -13.81 -23.00
CA PRO A 86 9.46 -13.54 -22.68
C PRO A 86 10.32 -13.61 -23.95
N GLY A 87 10.99 -12.51 -24.30
CA GLY A 87 11.99 -12.50 -25.39
C GLY A 87 11.44 -12.39 -26.82
N ALA A 88 10.20 -11.93 -27.02
CA ALA A 88 9.72 -11.58 -28.36
C ALA A 88 10.58 -10.45 -28.96
N ARG A 89 11.36 -10.78 -30.00
CA ARG A 89 11.97 -9.81 -30.92
C ARG A 89 10.96 -9.41 -31.98
#